data_AF-L7W0F3-F1
#
_entry.id   AF-L7W0F3-F1
#
_cell.length_a   1.000
_cell.length_b   1.000
_cell.length_c   1.000
_cell.angle_alpha   90.00
_cell.angle_beta   90.00
_cell.angle_gamma   90.00
#
_symmetry.space_group_name_H-M   'P 1'
#
loop_
_entity.id
_entity.type
_entity.pdbx_description
1 polymer ?
#
loop_
_entity_poly.entity_id
_entity_poly.type
_entity_poly.pdbx_seq_one_letter_code
_entity_poly.pdbx_strand_id
1 'polypeptide(L)'
;MNSDELRTAGANLREFVEMRGGKWDASMFDALGREVAHLSEAEFYGALQRCKAELRFPPLPVDITDRCPSLAVQGADEAWVTIGSSSERDTVVCTDLTLAAWGEVAAEPDPTARRMAFRKSYERLASAYKTAGRRPQVTVSLGTDPHGRIEPVKRAVQSGLLPVAEGRRLLGLPEPADGNQKLLPAPPKPIPQGVELTDADREYIASWQSRAATPSEAEIRHRLGPYAAEKMRLFMLTGQTAKTYASGCMTCGCEIPEDVTHCRQCAPVHRKRCEERQRKADEQNQRERVALDRMRAG
;
A
#
# COMPACT_ATOMS: atom_id res chain seq x y z
N MET A 1 23.50 1.33 -6.15
CA MET A 1 24.84 0.99 -5.60
C MET A 1 25.46 2.21 -4.93
N ASN A 2 26.23 2.04 -3.85
CA ASN A 2 27.04 3.12 -3.26
C ASN A 2 28.31 3.40 -4.10
N SER A 3 29.07 4.45 -3.77
CA SER A 3 30.22 4.87 -4.59
C SER A 3 31.35 3.84 -4.66
N ASP A 4 31.56 3.03 -3.61
CA ASP A 4 32.60 2.00 -3.59
C ASP A 4 32.15 0.73 -4.33
N GLU A 5 30.87 0.37 -4.19
CA GLU A 5 30.22 -0.70 -4.98
C GLU A 5 30.33 -0.39 -6.48
N LEU A 6 30.01 0.84 -6.89
CA LEU A 6 30.14 1.28 -8.29
C LEU A 6 31.58 1.21 -8.80
N ARG A 7 32.57 1.56 -7.97
CA ARG A 7 33.99 1.47 -8.32
C ARG A 7 34.39 0.02 -8.57
N THR A 8 33.98 -0.89 -7.67
CA THR A 8 34.29 -2.31 -7.72
C THR A 8 33.60 -3.00 -8.91
N ALA A 9 32.32 -2.69 -9.13
CA ALA A 9 31.54 -3.14 -10.28
C ALA A 9 32.18 -2.68 -11.60
N GLY A 10 32.59 -1.41 -11.68
CA GLY A 10 33.26 -0.86 -12.85
C GLY A 10 34.62 -1.50 -13.14
N ALA A 11 35.40 -1.86 -12.12
CA ALA A 11 36.66 -2.59 -12.28
C ALA A 11 36.44 -4.01 -12.83
N ASN A 12 35.51 -4.77 -12.24
CA ASN A 12 35.15 -6.12 -12.69
C ASN A 12 34.62 -6.14 -14.13
N LEU A 13 33.86 -5.11 -14.52
CA LEU A 13 33.36 -4.97 -15.87
C LEU A 13 34.49 -4.68 -16.85
N ARG A 14 35.40 -3.76 -16.54
CA ARG A 14 36.58 -3.46 -17.38
C ARG A 14 37.40 -4.71 -17.63
N GLU A 15 37.73 -5.46 -16.58
CA GLU A 15 38.45 -6.73 -16.69
C GLU A 15 37.71 -7.72 -17.59
N PHE A 16 36.38 -7.85 -17.44
CA PHE A 16 35.59 -8.74 -18.28
C PHE A 16 35.60 -8.33 -19.76
N VAL A 17 35.42 -7.03 -20.05
CA VAL A 17 35.45 -6.48 -21.41
C VAL A 17 36.82 -6.72 -22.03
N GLU A 18 37.90 -6.42 -21.32
CA GLU A 18 39.27 -6.63 -21.78
C GLU A 18 39.58 -8.11 -22.03
N MET A 19 39.23 -8.99 -21.09
CA MET A 19 39.40 -10.44 -21.22
C MET A 19 38.69 -11.01 -22.46
N ARG A 20 37.53 -10.46 -22.82
CA ARG A 20 36.78 -10.86 -24.03
C ARG A 20 37.24 -10.14 -25.30
N GLY A 21 38.25 -9.29 -25.24
CA GLY A 21 38.78 -8.52 -26.37
C GLY A 21 37.90 -7.34 -26.80
N GLY A 22 37.02 -6.88 -25.92
CA GLY A 22 36.15 -5.73 -26.16
C GLY A 22 36.90 -4.41 -26.06
N LYS A 23 36.51 -3.44 -26.89
CA LYS A 23 37.11 -2.10 -26.95
C LYS A 23 36.06 -1.06 -26.57
N TRP A 24 35.65 -1.05 -25.31
CA TRP A 24 34.77 -0.01 -24.80
C TRP A 24 35.58 1.26 -24.54
N ASP A 25 35.05 2.40 -24.97
CA ASP A 25 35.55 3.71 -24.58
C ASP A 25 34.90 4.18 -23.26
N ALA A 26 35.39 5.30 -22.73
CA ALA A 26 34.86 5.89 -21.50
C ALA A 26 33.36 6.20 -21.59
N SER A 27 32.87 6.61 -22.77
CA SER A 27 31.46 6.97 -22.95
C SER A 27 30.52 5.78 -22.82
N MET A 28 30.94 4.58 -23.26
CA MET A 28 30.17 3.35 -23.10
C MET A 28 30.06 2.95 -21.62
N PHE A 29 31.17 3.06 -20.86
CA PHE A 29 31.15 2.81 -19.42
C PHE A 29 30.27 3.81 -18.68
N ASP A 30 30.34 5.09 -19.03
CA ASP A 30 29.51 6.13 -18.42
C ASP A 30 28.02 5.94 -18.74
N ALA A 31 27.69 5.57 -19.98
CA ALA A 31 26.31 5.28 -20.39
C ALA A 31 25.72 4.12 -19.60
N LEU A 32 26.43 2.99 -19.53
CA LEU A 32 26.01 1.87 -18.70
C LEU A 32 25.93 2.26 -17.23
N GLY A 33 26.92 3.01 -16.72
CA GLY A 33 26.96 3.46 -15.34
C GLY A 33 25.70 4.24 -14.94
N ARG A 34 25.21 5.14 -15.80
CA ARG A 34 23.94 5.84 -15.58
C ARG A 34 22.74 4.90 -15.52
N GLU A 35 22.70 3.89 -16.40
CA GLU A 35 21.61 2.92 -16.43
C GLU A 35 21.60 1.98 -15.22
N VAL A 36 22.76 1.59 -14.70
CA VAL A 36 22.85 0.63 -13.58
C VAL A 36 23.00 1.27 -12.21
N ALA A 37 23.16 2.60 -12.12
CA ALA A 37 23.44 3.29 -10.86
C ALA A 37 22.42 3.00 -9.74
N HIS A 38 21.15 2.85 -10.12
CA HIS A 38 20.04 2.60 -9.21
C HIS A 38 19.88 1.12 -8.82
N LEU A 39 20.60 0.20 -9.48
CA LEU A 39 20.54 -1.23 -9.18
C LEU A 39 21.25 -1.55 -7.86
N SER A 40 20.91 -2.71 -7.30
CA SER A 40 21.71 -3.29 -6.21
C SER A 40 22.99 -3.89 -6.76
N GLU A 41 24.04 -3.94 -5.94
CA GLU A 41 25.31 -4.58 -6.29
C GLU A 41 25.10 -6.05 -6.68
N ALA A 42 24.30 -6.78 -5.90
CA ALA A 42 23.97 -8.18 -6.15
C ALA A 42 23.31 -8.40 -7.51
N GLU A 43 22.40 -7.52 -7.91
CA GLU A 43 21.72 -7.61 -9.20
C GLU A 43 22.69 -7.40 -10.37
N PHE A 44 23.51 -6.35 -10.31
CA PHE A 44 24.49 -6.06 -11.35
C PHE A 44 25.49 -7.21 -11.51
N TYR A 45 26.01 -7.76 -10.42
CA TYR A 45 26.90 -8.91 -10.49
C TYR A 45 26.21 -10.16 -11.00
N GLY A 46 24.95 -10.42 -10.62
CA GLY A 46 24.17 -11.50 -11.18
C GLY A 46 24.05 -11.41 -12.71
N ALA A 47 23.79 -10.20 -13.23
CA ALA A 47 23.77 -9.94 -14.67
C ALA A 47 25.15 -10.14 -15.32
N LEU A 48 26.22 -9.60 -14.72
CA LEU A 48 27.58 -9.73 -15.21
C LEU A 48 28.06 -11.20 -15.26
N GLN A 49 27.73 -12.01 -14.25
CA GLN A 49 28.07 -13.43 -14.21
C GLN A 49 27.35 -14.22 -15.31
N ARG A 50 26.06 -13.90 -15.57
CA ARG A 50 25.34 -14.46 -16.71
C ARG A 50 25.99 -14.10 -18.04
N CYS A 51 26.40 -12.83 -18.22
CA CYS A 51 27.16 -12.42 -19.41
C CYS A 51 28.46 -13.22 -19.56
N LYS A 52 29.21 -13.41 -18.46
CA LYS A 52 30.46 -14.19 -18.45
C LYS A 52 30.24 -15.64 -18.91
N ALA A 53 29.15 -16.25 -18.47
CA ALA A 53 28.80 -17.63 -18.79
C ALA A 53 28.25 -17.82 -20.21
N GLU A 54 27.38 -16.92 -20.68
CA GLU A 54 26.60 -17.10 -21.91
C GLU A 54 27.25 -16.50 -23.16
N LEU A 55 27.95 -15.36 -23.02
CA LEU A 55 28.47 -14.62 -24.16
C LEU A 55 29.77 -15.24 -24.68
N ARG A 56 29.79 -15.47 -26.00
CA ARG A 56 30.98 -15.94 -26.72
C ARG A 56 31.84 -14.80 -27.27
N PHE A 57 31.27 -13.60 -27.37
CA PHE A 57 31.87 -12.40 -27.92
C PHE A 57 31.98 -11.32 -26.83
N PRO A 58 32.78 -10.25 -27.04
CA PRO A 58 32.79 -9.12 -26.11
C PRO A 58 31.37 -8.58 -25.86
N PRO A 59 31.02 -8.28 -24.60
CA PRO A 59 29.69 -7.78 -24.28
C PRO A 59 29.48 -6.38 -24.86
N LEU A 60 28.25 -6.05 -25.19
CA LEU A 60 27.75 -4.70 -25.35
C LEU A 60 27.06 -4.24 -24.05
N PRO A 61 26.91 -2.92 -23.79
CA PRO A 61 26.18 -2.42 -22.63
C PRO A 61 24.78 -3.05 -22.49
N VAL A 62 24.09 -3.23 -23.63
CA VAL A 62 22.77 -3.85 -23.68
C VAL A 62 22.76 -5.28 -23.14
N ASP A 63 23.83 -6.07 -23.36
CA ASP A 63 23.88 -7.47 -22.92
C ASP A 63 23.81 -7.60 -21.39
N ILE A 64 24.40 -6.65 -20.68
CA ILE A 64 24.37 -6.60 -19.22
C ILE A 64 22.98 -6.19 -18.77
N THR A 65 22.47 -5.09 -19.32
CA THR A 65 21.19 -4.54 -18.88
C THR A 65 19.98 -5.40 -19.22
N ASP A 66 19.99 -6.14 -20.34
CA ASP A 66 18.93 -7.09 -20.71
C ASP A 66 18.88 -8.27 -19.71
N ARG A 67 19.95 -8.46 -18.94
CA ARG A 67 20.05 -9.46 -17.88
C ARG A 67 19.83 -8.89 -16.48
N CYS A 68 19.47 -7.61 -16.33
CA CYS A 68 19.09 -7.05 -15.03
C CYS A 68 17.57 -7.14 -14.85
N PRO A 69 17.06 -7.93 -13.87
CA PRO A 69 15.61 -8.05 -13.62
C PRO A 69 14.89 -6.71 -13.44
N SER A 70 15.49 -5.75 -12.73
CA SER A 70 14.91 -4.43 -12.49
C SER A 70 14.88 -3.56 -13.75
N LEU A 71 15.66 -3.91 -14.78
CA LEU A 71 15.67 -3.24 -16.08
C LEU A 71 14.88 -4.00 -17.16
N ALA A 72 14.28 -5.14 -16.81
CA ALA A 72 13.54 -5.97 -17.75
C ALA A 72 12.32 -5.21 -18.30
N VAL A 73 12.20 -5.18 -19.62
CA VAL A 73 11.01 -4.65 -20.29
C VAL A 73 9.95 -5.73 -20.31
N GLN A 74 8.71 -5.35 -19.99
CA GLN A 74 7.56 -6.25 -20.04
C GLN A 74 7.40 -6.86 -21.43
N GLY A 75 7.04 -8.14 -21.48
CA GLY A 75 6.57 -8.75 -22.72
C GLY A 75 5.24 -8.15 -23.17
N ALA A 76 4.89 -8.28 -24.45
CA ALA A 76 3.63 -7.77 -24.98
C ALA A 76 2.39 -8.37 -24.25
N ASP A 77 2.42 -9.65 -23.88
CA ASP A 77 1.35 -10.27 -23.12
C ASP A 77 1.26 -9.75 -21.68
N GLU A 78 2.39 -9.47 -21.02
CA GLU A 78 2.42 -8.87 -19.67
C GLU A 78 1.89 -7.44 -19.68
N ALA A 79 2.30 -6.66 -20.68
CA ALA A 79 1.79 -5.32 -20.92
C ALA A 79 0.28 -5.34 -21.19
N TRP A 80 -0.21 -6.33 -21.96
CA TRP A 80 -1.64 -6.52 -22.21
C TRP A 80 -2.43 -6.84 -20.94
N VAL A 81 -1.92 -7.70 -20.05
CA VAL A 81 -2.60 -7.96 -18.75
C VAL A 81 -2.76 -6.67 -17.94
N THR A 82 -1.83 -5.72 -18.09
CA THR A 82 -1.86 -4.45 -17.35
C THR A 82 -2.92 -3.50 -17.89
N ILE A 83 -3.13 -3.39 -19.21
CA ILE A 83 -4.00 -2.37 -19.82
C ILE A 83 -5.24 -2.93 -20.55
N GLY A 84 -5.17 -4.15 -21.07
CA GLY A 84 -6.13 -4.69 -22.04
C GLY A 84 -7.53 -4.94 -21.50
N SER A 85 -7.70 -5.06 -20.19
CA SER A 85 -8.99 -5.19 -19.50
C SER A 85 -9.44 -3.91 -18.81
N SER A 86 -8.65 -2.83 -18.89
CA SER A 86 -8.95 -1.57 -18.21
C SER A 86 -9.97 -0.75 -18.99
N SER A 87 -10.86 -0.08 -18.26
CA SER A 87 -11.79 0.92 -18.80
C SER A 87 -11.21 2.33 -18.66
N GLU A 88 -11.81 3.32 -19.32
CA GLU A 88 -11.44 4.75 -19.15
C GLU A 88 -11.62 5.27 -17.71
N ARG A 89 -12.33 4.52 -16.87
CA ARG A 89 -12.47 4.83 -15.44
C ARG A 89 -11.23 4.45 -14.65
N ASP A 90 -10.50 3.45 -15.09
CA ASP A 90 -9.45 2.80 -14.31
C ASP A 90 -8.14 3.58 -14.41
N THR A 91 -7.42 3.65 -13.28
CA THR A 91 -6.06 4.20 -13.25
C THR A 91 -5.06 3.07 -13.44
N VAL A 92 -4.24 3.17 -14.48
CA VAL A 92 -3.31 2.12 -14.88
C VAL A 92 -1.88 2.62 -14.72
N VAL A 93 -1.07 1.88 -13.96
CA VAL A 93 0.38 2.09 -13.89
C VAL A 93 1.04 1.11 -14.84
N CYS A 94 1.66 1.62 -15.90
CA CYS A 94 2.28 0.81 -16.95
C CYS A 94 3.49 1.55 -17.53
N THR A 95 4.03 1.11 -18.67
CA THR A 95 5.12 1.83 -19.33
C THR A 95 4.59 2.79 -20.40
N ASP A 96 5.37 3.81 -20.73
CA ASP A 96 5.11 4.70 -21.86
C ASP A 96 5.00 3.92 -23.19
N LEU A 97 5.77 2.84 -23.34
CA LEU A 97 5.64 1.89 -24.44
C LEU A 97 4.27 1.20 -24.47
N THR A 98 3.78 0.74 -23.31
CA THR A 98 2.44 0.15 -23.18
C THR A 98 1.35 1.13 -23.61
N LEU A 99 1.43 2.40 -23.16
CA LEU A 99 0.47 3.43 -23.54
C LEU A 99 0.54 3.77 -25.03
N ALA A 100 1.74 3.87 -25.60
CA ALA A 100 1.92 4.14 -27.03
C ALA A 100 1.30 3.03 -27.89
N ALA A 101 1.55 1.76 -27.54
CA ALA A 101 0.96 0.62 -28.23
C ALA A 101 -0.56 0.58 -28.09
N TRP A 102 -1.09 0.90 -26.89
CA TRP A 102 -2.53 1.00 -26.67
C TRP A 102 -3.17 2.10 -27.51
N GLY A 103 -2.53 3.26 -27.64
CA GLY A 103 -3.02 4.37 -28.44
C GLY A 103 -3.24 4.03 -29.92
N GLU A 104 -2.46 3.09 -30.48
CA GLU A 104 -2.62 2.63 -31.87
C GLU A 104 -3.83 1.71 -32.06
N VAL A 105 -4.33 1.08 -30.99
CA VAL A 105 -5.34 0.01 -31.08
C VAL A 105 -6.60 0.27 -30.27
N ALA A 106 -6.65 1.36 -29.50
CA ALA A 106 -7.76 1.66 -28.58
C ALA A 106 -9.14 1.71 -29.29
N ALA A 107 -9.16 2.09 -30.57
CA ALA A 107 -10.38 2.19 -31.37
C ALA A 107 -10.88 0.86 -31.94
N GLU A 108 -10.11 -0.24 -31.84
CA GLU A 108 -10.51 -1.55 -32.36
C GLU A 108 -11.64 -2.16 -31.51
N PRO A 109 -12.87 -2.32 -32.03
CA PRO A 109 -14.01 -2.76 -31.22
C PRO A 109 -13.93 -4.23 -30.78
N ASP A 110 -13.31 -5.13 -31.56
CA ASP A 110 -13.22 -6.55 -31.19
C ASP A 110 -12.09 -6.76 -30.16
N PRO A 111 -12.38 -7.23 -28.94
CA PRO A 111 -11.35 -7.48 -27.92
C PRO A 111 -10.25 -8.45 -28.36
N THR A 112 -10.59 -9.43 -29.19
CA THR A 112 -9.62 -10.43 -29.69
C THR A 112 -8.72 -9.80 -30.75
N ALA A 113 -9.31 -9.10 -31.73
CA ALA A 113 -8.56 -8.35 -32.73
C ALA A 113 -7.68 -7.28 -32.09
N ARG A 114 -8.20 -6.57 -31.08
CA ARG A 114 -7.46 -5.55 -30.32
C ARG A 114 -6.24 -6.14 -29.63
N ARG A 115 -6.37 -7.30 -28.98
CA ARG A 115 -5.23 -7.98 -28.35
C ARG A 115 -4.15 -8.35 -29.37
N MET A 116 -4.55 -8.90 -30.51
CA MET A 116 -3.62 -9.29 -31.58
C MET A 116 -2.91 -8.07 -32.18
N ALA A 117 -3.66 -7.00 -32.45
CA ALA A 117 -3.11 -5.74 -32.94
C ALA A 117 -2.17 -5.10 -31.91
N PHE A 118 -2.55 -5.11 -30.62
CA PHE A 118 -1.74 -4.58 -29.53
C PHE A 118 -0.40 -5.28 -29.47
N ARG A 119 -0.37 -6.62 -29.50
CA ARG A 119 0.87 -7.40 -29.44
C ARG A 119 1.82 -7.01 -30.58
N LYS A 120 1.30 -6.92 -31.81
CA LYS A 120 2.08 -6.53 -32.98
C LYS A 120 2.60 -5.09 -32.89
N SER A 121 1.76 -4.17 -32.40
CA SER A 121 2.16 -2.76 -32.17
C SER A 121 3.25 -2.65 -31.11
N TYR A 122 3.07 -3.33 -29.97
CA TYR A 122 4.00 -3.35 -28.86
C TYR A 122 5.37 -3.88 -29.28
N GLU A 123 5.45 -5.03 -29.95
CA GLU A 123 6.72 -5.62 -30.41
C GLU A 123 7.46 -4.70 -31.40
N ARG A 124 6.72 -4.03 -32.29
CA ARG A 124 7.29 -3.06 -33.23
C ARG A 124 7.85 -1.83 -32.51
N LEU A 125 7.09 -1.25 -31.57
CA LEU A 125 7.50 -0.08 -30.81
C LEU A 125 8.65 -0.41 -29.84
N ALA A 126 8.64 -1.59 -29.22
CA ALA A 126 9.72 -2.08 -28.37
C ALA A 126 11.02 -2.19 -29.17
N SER A 127 10.95 -2.71 -30.39
CA SER A 127 12.10 -2.78 -31.30
C SER A 127 12.62 -1.37 -31.64
N ALA A 128 11.72 -0.43 -31.94
CA ALA A 128 12.10 0.95 -32.23
C ALA A 128 12.76 1.64 -31.01
N TYR A 129 12.22 1.44 -29.81
CA TYR A 129 12.78 1.93 -28.56
C TYR A 129 14.19 1.37 -28.34
N LYS A 130 14.37 0.06 -28.53
CA LYS A 130 15.66 -0.61 -28.45
C LYS A 130 16.67 -0.03 -29.45
N THR A 131 16.27 0.14 -30.71
CA THR A 131 17.13 0.76 -31.75
C THR A 131 17.52 2.19 -31.41
N ALA A 132 16.61 2.95 -30.79
CA ALA A 132 16.85 4.33 -30.36
C ALA A 132 17.63 4.43 -29.03
N GLY A 133 17.99 3.31 -28.39
CA GLY A 133 18.60 3.31 -27.06
C GLY A 133 17.67 3.85 -25.96
N ARG A 134 16.36 3.87 -26.20
CA ARG A 134 15.35 4.35 -25.25
C ARG A 134 14.82 3.16 -24.46
N ARG A 135 14.87 3.27 -23.13
CA ARG A 135 14.14 2.33 -22.25
C ARG A 135 12.72 2.82 -21.98
N PRO A 136 11.73 1.91 -22.00
CA PRO A 136 10.40 2.22 -21.49
C PRO A 136 10.46 2.75 -20.06
N GLN A 137 9.69 3.80 -19.80
CA GLN A 137 9.60 4.44 -18.50
C GLN A 137 8.25 4.14 -17.88
N VAL A 138 8.24 3.87 -16.57
CA VAL A 138 6.99 3.74 -15.82
C VAL A 138 6.23 5.06 -15.87
N THR A 139 4.93 4.98 -16.13
CA THR A 139 4.01 6.10 -16.23
C THR A 139 2.64 5.72 -15.68
N VAL A 140 1.83 6.73 -15.38
CA VAL A 140 0.49 6.56 -14.81
C VAL A 140 -0.53 7.18 -15.74
N SER A 141 -1.42 6.34 -16.28
CA SER A 141 -2.63 6.81 -16.98
C SER A 141 -3.72 7.04 -15.94
N LEU A 142 -4.12 8.30 -15.77
CA LEU A 142 -5.16 8.70 -14.82
C LEU A 142 -6.54 8.43 -15.41
N GLY A 143 -7.27 7.49 -14.80
CA GLY A 143 -8.65 7.22 -15.14
C GLY A 143 -9.60 8.34 -14.68
N THR A 144 -10.83 8.29 -15.18
CA THR A 144 -11.89 9.27 -14.84
C THR A 144 -12.40 9.17 -13.41
N ASP A 145 -12.11 8.09 -12.67
CA ASP A 145 -12.49 7.91 -11.27
C ASP A 145 -11.39 8.41 -10.31
N PRO A 146 -11.57 9.54 -9.58
CA PRO A 146 -10.57 10.05 -8.65
C PRO A 146 -10.34 9.15 -7.44
N HIS A 147 -11.36 8.40 -6.99
CA HIS A 147 -11.24 7.50 -5.84
C HIS A 147 -10.54 6.19 -6.23
N GLY A 148 -10.73 5.74 -7.47
CA GLY A 148 -10.07 4.56 -8.04
C GLY A 148 -8.54 4.69 -8.20
N ARG A 149 -7.98 5.91 -8.09
CA ARG A 149 -6.54 6.19 -8.25
C ARG A 149 -5.68 5.71 -7.09
N ILE A 150 -6.25 5.64 -5.88
CA ILE A 150 -5.48 5.45 -4.64
C ILE A 150 -4.73 4.13 -4.64
N GLU A 151 -5.42 3.04 -4.94
CA GLU A 151 -4.87 1.69 -4.80
C GLU A 151 -3.81 1.36 -5.87
N PRO A 152 -4.00 1.66 -7.17
CA PRO A 152 -2.95 1.48 -8.19
C PRO A 152 -1.68 2.29 -7.91
N VAL A 153 -1.83 3.57 -7.55
CA VAL A 153 -0.67 4.44 -7.24
C VAL A 153 0.04 3.96 -5.98
N LYS A 154 -0.71 3.56 -4.95
CA LYS A 154 -0.15 3.00 -3.71
C LYS A 154 0.67 1.73 -3.97
N ARG A 155 0.13 0.79 -4.75
CA ARG A 155 0.81 -0.45 -5.10
C ARG A 155 2.10 -0.18 -5.87
N ALA A 156 2.06 0.73 -6.84
CA ALA A 156 3.24 1.08 -7.63
C ALA A 156 4.36 1.71 -6.80
N VAL A 157 4.03 2.55 -5.81
CA VAL A 157 5.05 3.05 -4.87
C VAL A 157 5.57 1.94 -3.96
N GLN A 158 4.69 1.07 -3.46
CA GLN A 158 5.09 -0.05 -2.60
C GLN A 158 6.00 -1.04 -3.32
N SER A 159 5.81 -1.25 -4.63
CA SER A 159 6.66 -2.10 -5.46
C SER A 159 7.89 -1.39 -6.02
N GLY A 160 8.13 -0.12 -5.66
CA GLY A 160 9.27 0.66 -6.13
C GLY A 160 9.19 1.14 -7.59
N LEU A 161 8.03 0.97 -8.26
CA LEU A 161 7.81 1.42 -9.63
C LEU A 161 7.62 2.94 -9.71
N LEU A 162 7.12 3.57 -8.65
CA LEU A 162 6.96 5.01 -8.54
C LEU A 162 7.66 5.57 -7.31
N PRO A 163 8.34 6.72 -7.41
CA PRO A 163 8.81 7.46 -6.25
C PRO A 163 7.65 7.89 -5.35
N VAL A 164 7.91 7.95 -4.04
CA VAL A 164 6.89 8.36 -3.06
C VAL A 164 6.39 9.79 -3.34
N ALA A 165 7.29 10.72 -3.66
CA ALA A 165 6.93 12.09 -3.99
C ALA A 165 5.97 12.17 -5.19
N GLU A 166 6.23 11.37 -6.24
CA GLU A 166 5.37 11.31 -7.42
C GLU A 166 4.00 10.72 -7.09
N GLY A 167 3.95 9.63 -6.33
CA GLY A 167 2.68 9.09 -5.87
C GLY A 167 1.86 10.11 -5.07
N ARG A 168 2.51 10.93 -4.24
CA ARG A 168 1.82 11.96 -3.44
C ARG A 168 1.23 13.04 -4.34
N ARG A 169 1.97 13.50 -5.35
CA ARG A 169 1.45 14.43 -6.37
C ARG A 169 0.24 13.88 -7.10
N LEU A 170 0.32 12.63 -7.58
CA LEU A 170 -0.78 11.98 -8.31
C LEU A 170 -2.06 11.82 -7.46
N LEU A 171 -1.92 11.73 -6.13
CA LEU A 171 -3.02 11.63 -5.18
C LEU A 171 -3.45 12.97 -4.56
N GLY A 172 -2.86 14.09 -4.96
CA GLY A 172 -3.15 15.41 -4.39
C GLY A 172 -2.75 15.54 -2.91
N LEU A 173 -1.74 14.79 -2.47
CA LEU A 173 -1.20 14.82 -1.11
C LEU A 173 -0.05 15.84 -1.02
N PRO A 174 0.16 16.50 0.14
CA PRO A 174 1.25 17.47 0.31
C PRO A 174 2.63 16.82 0.14
N GLU A 175 3.64 17.56 -0.31
CA GLU A 175 5.00 17.00 -0.43
C GLU A 175 5.55 16.52 0.92
N PRO A 176 6.35 15.44 0.94
CA PRO A 176 6.89 14.90 2.18
C PRO A 176 7.95 15.86 2.76
N ALA A 177 7.86 16.18 4.05
CA ALA A 177 8.81 17.08 4.73
C ALA A 177 10.24 16.52 4.72
N ASP A 178 10.36 15.19 4.82
CA ASP A 178 11.59 14.43 4.64
C ASP A 178 11.31 13.29 3.65
N GLY A 179 12.18 13.06 2.66
CA GLY A 179 11.98 12.11 1.56
C GLY A 179 11.72 10.63 1.93
N ASN A 180 11.70 10.30 3.22
CA ASN A 180 11.41 8.97 3.77
C ASN A 180 9.96 8.79 4.26
N GLN A 181 9.09 9.78 4.09
CA GLN A 181 7.71 9.68 4.52
C GLN A 181 6.89 8.79 3.56
N LYS A 182 6.25 7.72 4.07
CA LYS A 182 5.44 6.78 3.26
C LYS A 182 4.35 7.51 2.46
N LEU A 183 4.06 7.03 1.24
CA LEU A 183 3.08 7.62 0.31
C LEU A 183 1.74 7.90 0.96
N LEU A 184 1.21 6.87 1.61
CA LEU A 184 0.12 6.99 2.57
C LEU A 184 0.71 6.53 3.91
N PRO A 185 0.26 7.07 5.06
CA PRO A 185 0.49 6.38 6.31
C PRO A 185 0.10 4.92 6.11
N ALA A 186 0.92 3.99 6.59
CA ALA A 186 0.46 2.60 6.70
C ALA A 186 -0.93 2.65 7.34
N PRO A 187 -1.90 1.80 6.95
CA PRO A 187 -3.05 1.60 7.83
C PRO A 187 -2.48 1.45 9.24
N PRO A 188 -3.01 2.20 10.23
CA PRO A 188 -2.36 2.35 11.53
C PRO A 188 -1.81 1.00 11.95
N LYS A 189 -0.49 0.91 12.11
CA LYS A 189 0.16 -0.31 12.60
C LYS A 189 -0.70 -0.76 13.78
N PRO A 190 -1.20 -2.01 13.80
CA PRO A 190 -2.01 -2.46 14.92
C PRO A 190 -1.25 -2.11 16.20
N ILE A 191 -1.84 -1.23 17.00
CA ILE A 191 -1.20 -0.76 18.23
C ILE A 191 -0.98 -2.04 19.09
N PRO A 192 0.11 -2.15 19.85
CA PRO A 192 0.24 -3.22 20.82
C PRO A 192 -0.79 -2.98 21.95
N GLN A 193 -1.82 -3.82 22.05
CA GLN A 193 -2.82 -3.80 23.12
C GLN A 193 -2.23 -4.22 24.49
N GLY A 194 -2.78 -3.70 25.60
CA GLY A 194 -2.59 -4.20 26.96
C GLY A 194 -3.16 -3.26 28.05
N VAL A 195 -4.06 -3.71 28.95
CA VAL A 195 -4.19 -3.05 30.26
C VAL A 195 -3.46 -3.90 31.24
N GLU A 196 -2.74 -3.19 32.09
CA GLU A 196 -1.99 -3.79 33.16
C GLU A 196 -2.83 -3.69 34.43
N LEU A 197 -2.86 -4.80 35.16
CA LEU A 197 -3.45 -4.86 36.48
C LEU A 197 -2.35 -4.52 37.48
N THR A 198 -2.39 -3.29 37.99
CA THR A 198 -1.40 -2.79 38.96
C THR A 198 -1.57 -3.48 40.31
N ASP A 199 -0.54 -3.46 41.14
CA ASP A 199 -0.61 -4.10 42.46
C ASP A 199 -1.67 -3.47 43.37
N ALA A 200 -1.86 -2.14 43.26
CA ALA A 200 -2.96 -1.44 43.94
C ALA A 200 -4.35 -1.91 43.46
N ASP A 201 -4.51 -2.22 42.17
CA ASP A 201 -5.75 -2.80 41.65
C ASP A 201 -5.97 -4.21 42.22
N ARG A 202 -4.91 -5.02 42.33
CA ARG A 202 -4.97 -6.40 42.88
C ARG A 202 -5.36 -6.38 44.34
N GLU A 203 -4.75 -5.50 45.13
CA GLU A 203 -5.05 -5.33 46.55
C GLU A 203 -6.50 -4.86 46.75
N TYR A 204 -6.95 -3.89 45.95
CA TYR A 204 -8.32 -3.41 46.01
C TYR A 204 -9.35 -4.50 45.66
N ILE A 205 -9.12 -5.29 44.61
CA ILE A 205 -10.03 -6.38 44.22
C ILE A 205 -10.00 -7.51 45.26
N ALA A 206 -8.82 -7.87 45.76
CA ALA A 206 -8.67 -8.92 46.78
C ALA A 206 -9.35 -8.55 48.10
N SER A 207 -9.39 -7.26 48.46
CA SER A 207 -10.01 -6.80 49.70
C SER A 207 -11.53 -7.04 49.74
N TRP A 208 -12.19 -7.31 48.61
CA TRP A 208 -13.64 -7.52 48.57
C TRP A 208 -14.07 -8.78 49.32
N GLN A 209 -13.20 -9.79 49.41
CA GLN A 209 -13.48 -11.04 50.12
C GLN A 209 -13.67 -10.85 51.63
N SER A 210 -13.09 -9.80 52.21
CA SER A 210 -13.16 -9.50 53.64
C SER A 210 -14.09 -8.33 53.98
N ARG A 211 -14.78 -7.76 52.99
CA ARG A 211 -15.72 -6.64 53.22
C ARG A 211 -17.10 -7.15 53.64
N ALA A 212 -17.74 -6.41 54.54
CA ALA A 212 -19.10 -6.68 55.00
C ALA A 212 -20.17 -6.40 53.93
N ALA A 213 -19.86 -5.59 52.90
CA ALA A 213 -20.79 -5.24 51.82
C ALA A 213 -20.07 -5.16 50.46
N THR A 214 -20.76 -5.61 49.41
CA THR A 214 -20.26 -5.59 48.02
C THR A 214 -20.11 -4.14 47.53
N PRO A 215 -18.97 -3.78 46.91
CA PRO A 215 -18.77 -2.42 46.38
C PRO A 215 -19.77 -2.07 45.28
N SER A 216 -20.14 -0.80 45.21
CA SER A 216 -21.03 -0.31 44.14
C SER A 216 -20.30 -0.18 42.79
N GLU A 217 -21.03 -0.28 41.69
CA GLU A 217 -20.47 -0.15 40.33
C GLU A 217 -19.74 1.19 40.10
N ALA A 218 -20.24 2.28 40.70
CA ALA A 218 -19.61 3.59 40.65
C ALA A 218 -18.27 3.62 41.40
N GLU A 219 -18.19 3.00 42.58
CA GLU A 219 -16.95 2.88 43.36
C GLU A 219 -15.91 2.06 42.61
N ILE A 220 -16.34 0.95 42.00
CA ILE A 220 -15.48 0.06 41.22
C ILE A 220 -14.86 0.80 40.03
N ARG A 221 -15.66 1.55 39.27
CA ARG A 221 -15.17 2.37 38.15
C ARG A 221 -14.26 3.50 38.63
N HIS A 222 -14.56 4.12 39.76
CA HIS A 222 -13.72 5.18 40.32
C HIS A 222 -12.34 4.67 40.74
N ARG A 223 -12.27 3.46 41.33
CA ARG A 223 -11.03 2.87 41.84
C ARG A 223 -10.19 2.18 40.77
N LEU A 224 -10.81 1.40 39.88
CA LEU A 224 -10.10 0.65 38.84
C LEU A 224 -9.97 1.40 37.51
N GLY A 225 -10.68 2.52 37.37
CA GLY A 225 -10.69 3.34 36.18
C GLY A 225 -11.59 2.80 35.05
N PRO A 226 -11.45 3.33 33.82
CA PRO A 226 -12.35 3.03 32.70
C PRO A 226 -12.32 1.56 32.24
N TYR A 227 -11.30 0.80 32.64
CA TYR A 227 -11.13 -0.63 32.32
C TYR A 227 -11.44 -1.57 33.48
N ALA A 228 -12.23 -1.13 34.46
CA ALA A 228 -12.57 -1.91 35.65
C ALA A 228 -13.02 -3.35 35.34
N ALA A 229 -13.87 -3.53 34.32
CA ALA A 229 -14.35 -4.84 33.90
C ALA A 229 -13.22 -5.74 33.35
N GLU A 230 -12.26 -5.18 32.61
CA GLU A 230 -11.13 -5.97 32.11
C GLU A 230 -10.09 -6.22 33.21
N LYS A 231 -9.85 -5.27 34.11
CA LYS A 231 -8.99 -5.47 35.28
C LYS A 231 -9.53 -6.57 36.20
N MET A 232 -10.85 -6.63 36.41
CA MET A 232 -11.50 -7.74 37.11
C MET A 232 -11.36 -9.06 36.35
N ARG A 233 -11.50 -9.08 35.02
CA ARG A 233 -11.19 -10.27 34.22
C ARG A 233 -9.73 -10.70 34.38
N LEU A 234 -8.77 -9.78 34.29
CA LEU A 234 -7.34 -10.04 34.47
C LEU A 234 -7.01 -10.60 35.86
N PHE A 235 -7.67 -10.10 36.90
CA PHE A 235 -7.53 -10.62 38.25
C PHE A 235 -8.06 -12.05 38.37
N MET A 236 -9.20 -12.35 37.73
CA MET A 236 -9.78 -13.71 37.70
C MET A 236 -9.02 -14.67 36.78
N LEU A 237 -8.29 -14.16 35.78
CA LEU A 237 -7.59 -14.90 34.73
C LEU A 237 -6.11 -15.18 35.05
N THR A 238 -5.65 -15.11 36.31
CA THR A 238 -4.25 -15.40 36.72
C THR A 238 -3.70 -16.70 36.10
N GLY A 239 -3.17 -16.55 34.88
CA GLY A 239 -3.04 -17.62 33.90
C GLY A 239 -2.73 -17.09 32.50
N GLN A 240 -3.57 -16.23 31.88
CA GLN A 240 -3.31 -15.73 30.51
C GLN A 240 -3.88 -14.32 30.27
N THR A 241 -3.02 -13.43 29.75
CA THR A 241 -3.19 -11.97 29.59
C THR A 241 -4.28 -11.57 28.59
N ALA A 242 -5.24 -10.76 29.02
CA ALA A 242 -6.19 -10.01 28.17
C ALA A 242 -5.73 -8.54 27.98
N LYS A 243 -6.15 -7.92 26.88
CA LYS A 243 -5.46 -6.82 26.20
C LYS A 243 -6.35 -5.54 26.12
N THR A 244 -5.88 -4.44 26.70
CA THR A 244 -6.45 -3.06 26.86
C THR A 244 -6.14 -1.96 25.82
N TYR A 245 -6.98 -0.90 25.72
CA TYR A 245 -6.76 0.45 25.13
C TYR A 245 -7.60 1.55 25.80
N ALA A 246 -7.03 2.77 25.94
CA ALA A 246 -7.41 3.92 26.80
C ALA A 246 -8.53 4.92 26.35
N SER A 247 -8.95 4.96 25.10
CA SER A 247 -10.25 5.46 24.60
C SER A 247 -10.13 5.51 23.09
N GLY A 248 -11.05 4.87 22.41
CA GLY A 248 -11.02 4.73 20.97
C GLY A 248 -12.41 4.97 20.42
N CYS A 249 -12.48 5.37 19.16
CA CYS A 249 -13.73 5.42 18.44
C CYS A 249 -14.49 4.09 18.63
N MET A 250 -15.70 4.17 19.16
CA MET A 250 -16.51 2.98 19.47
C MET A 250 -16.89 2.14 18.24
N THR A 251 -16.56 2.59 17.02
CA THR A 251 -16.77 1.85 15.77
C THR A 251 -15.48 1.26 15.20
N CYS A 252 -14.40 2.04 15.10
CA CYS A 252 -13.17 1.61 14.42
C CYS A 252 -11.94 1.50 15.33
N GLY A 253 -12.04 1.92 16.59
CA GLY A 253 -10.97 1.82 17.59
C GLY A 253 -9.81 2.79 17.39
N CYS A 254 -9.89 3.75 16.46
CA CYS A 254 -8.85 4.78 16.34
C CYS A 254 -8.89 5.75 17.52
N GLU A 255 -7.72 6.31 17.84
CA GLU A 255 -7.58 7.30 18.90
C GLU A 255 -8.43 8.55 18.61
N ILE A 256 -9.15 9.01 19.61
CA ILE A 256 -9.99 10.19 19.55
C ILE A 256 -9.88 10.97 20.86
N PRO A 257 -10.08 12.31 20.83
CA PRO A 257 -10.16 13.11 22.06
C PRO A 257 -11.22 12.59 23.04
N GLU A 258 -10.99 12.77 24.34
CA GLU A 258 -11.84 12.23 25.41
C GLU A 258 -13.29 12.76 25.41
N ASP A 259 -13.54 13.89 24.74
CA ASP A 259 -14.84 14.55 24.61
C ASP A 259 -15.70 14.02 23.44
N VAL A 260 -15.16 13.12 22.62
CA VAL A 260 -15.87 12.54 21.48
C VAL A 260 -15.92 11.02 21.56
N THR A 261 -17.02 10.44 21.06
CA THR A 261 -17.27 8.99 21.11
C THR A 261 -16.95 8.26 19.80
N HIS A 262 -16.90 9.01 18.70
CA HIS A 262 -16.66 8.51 17.35
C HIS A 262 -15.72 9.44 16.60
N CYS A 263 -14.79 8.86 15.83
CA CYS A 263 -13.88 9.66 15.02
C CYS A 263 -14.61 10.37 13.88
N ARG A 264 -13.93 11.34 13.25
CA ARG A 264 -14.47 12.13 12.15
C ARG A 264 -15.03 11.28 10.99
N GLN A 265 -14.50 10.07 10.76
CA GLN A 265 -14.98 9.16 9.73
C GLN A 265 -16.15 8.27 10.17
N CYS A 266 -16.18 7.81 11.42
CA CYS A 266 -17.25 6.95 11.92
C CYS A 266 -18.45 7.72 12.48
N ALA A 267 -18.27 8.96 12.92
CA ALA A 267 -19.32 9.79 13.50
C ALA A 267 -20.52 10.02 12.56
N PRO A 268 -20.34 10.30 11.24
CA PRO A 268 -21.47 10.45 10.33
C PRO A 268 -22.28 9.16 10.17
N VAL A 269 -21.61 8.01 10.12
CA VAL A 269 -22.25 6.70 9.97
C VAL A 269 -23.00 6.32 11.25
N HIS A 270 -22.41 6.55 12.40
CA HIS A 270 -23.07 6.33 13.69
C HIS A 270 -24.29 7.23 13.86
N ARG A 271 -24.17 8.52 13.54
CA ARG A 271 -25.29 9.48 13.58
C ARG A 271 -26.47 9.00 12.75
N LYS A 272 -26.21 8.59 11.50
CA LYS A 272 -27.25 8.05 10.61
C LYS A 272 -27.94 6.80 11.19
N ARG A 273 -27.18 5.90 11.83
CA ARG A 273 -27.75 4.71 12.49
C ARG A 273 -28.60 5.08 13.72
N CYS A 274 -28.18 6.08 14.49
CA CYS A 274 -28.94 6.57 15.64
C CYS A 274 -30.24 7.25 15.19
N GLU A 275 -30.19 8.09 14.15
CA GLU A 275 -31.38 8.70 13.53
C GLU A 275 -32.34 7.63 13.00
N GLU A 276 -31.83 6.59 12.36
CA GLU A 276 -32.67 5.49 11.85
C GLU A 276 -33.32 4.69 12.99
N ARG A 277 -32.60 4.42 14.08
CA ARG A 277 -33.15 3.77 15.28
C ARG A 277 -34.21 4.64 15.94
N GLN A 278 -33.97 5.95 16.06
CA GLN A 278 -34.92 6.88 16.63
C GLN A 278 -36.20 6.91 15.80
N ARG A 279 -36.10 6.99 14.47
CA ARG A 279 -37.26 6.92 13.57
C ARG A 279 -38.07 5.65 13.76
N LYS A 280 -37.41 4.49 13.86
CA LYS A 280 -38.09 3.21 14.10
C LYS A 280 -38.78 3.17 15.46
N ALA A 281 -38.16 3.74 16.50
CA ALA A 281 -38.76 3.85 17.83
C ALA A 281 -39.98 4.78 17.81
N ASP A 282 -39.90 5.92 17.11
CA ASP A 282 -41.00 6.87 16.98
C ASP A 282 -42.18 6.25 16.22
N GLU A 283 -41.91 5.51 15.13
CA GLU A 283 -42.92 4.75 14.39
C GLU A 283 -43.59 3.69 15.27
N GLN A 284 -42.82 2.99 16.11
CA GLN A 284 -43.36 2.01 17.05
C GLN A 284 -44.24 2.68 18.12
N ASN A 285 -43.75 3.75 18.74
CA ASN A 285 -44.50 4.53 19.74
C ASN A 285 -45.79 5.10 19.15
N GLN A 286 -45.78 5.54 17.90
CA GLN A 286 -46.97 6.03 17.21
C GLN A 286 -47.98 4.91 16.98
N ARG A 287 -47.54 3.71 16.59
CA ARG A 287 -48.42 2.53 16.46
C ARG A 287 -49.04 2.13 17.79
N GLU A 288 -48.26 2.13 18.86
CA GLU A 288 -48.74 1.82 20.21
C GLU A 288 -49.75 2.86 20.70
N ARG A 289 -49.50 4.17 20.47
CA ARG A 289 -50.47 5.22 20.78
C ARG A 289 -51.77 5.07 20.00
N VAL A 290 -51.71 4.81 18.69
CA VAL A 290 -52.91 4.58 17.86
C VAL A 290 -53.67 3.33 18.33
N ALA A 291 -52.98 2.27 18.76
CA ALA A 291 -53.63 1.09 19.33
C ALA A 291 -54.31 1.38 20.66
N LEU A 292 -53.66 2.14 21.55
CA LEU A 292 -54.23 2.58 22.83
C LEU A 292 -55.46 3.49 22.64
N ASP A 293 -55.41 4.43 21.70
CA ASP A 293 -56.53 5.31 21.39
C ASP A 293 -57.74 4.53 20.84
N ARG A 294 -57.50 3.51 20.00
CA ARG A 294 -58.55 2.59 19.53
C ARG A 294 -59.18 1.79 20.67
N MET A 295 -58.37 1.32 21.64
CA MET A 295 -58.88 0.60 22.81
C MET A 295 -59.65 1.50 23.79
N ARG A 296 -59.43 2.82 23.79
CA ARG A 296 -60.16 3.79 24.61
C ARG A 296 -61.47 4.28 23.97
N ALA A 297 -61.61 4.12 22.66
CA ALA A 297 -62.77 4.58 21.88
C ALA A 297 -63.82 3.49 21.61
N GLY A 298 -63.55 2.24 21.99
CA GLY A 298 -64.50 1.12 21.97
C GLY A 298 -64.88 0.72 23.40
#